data_AF-A0A0K0VL58-F1
#
_entry.id   AF-A0A0K0VL58-F1
#
_cell.length_a   1.000
_cell.length_b   1.000
_cell.length_c   1.000
_cell.angle_alpha   90.00
_cell.angle_beta   90.00
_cell.angle_gamma   90.00
#
_symmetry.space_group_name_H-M   'P 1'
#
loop_
_entity.id
_entity.type
_entity.pdbx_description
1 polymer ?
#
loop_
_entity_poly.entity_id
_entity_poly.type
_entity_poly.pdbx_seq_one_letter_code
_entity_poly.pdbx_strand_id
1 'polypeptide(L)'
;MYEISRRKPIIANRVDPAIEKAVMDMAIEYPAYGQLRVSNELKKSGILVSPGVVRSIWLRNDLNNISKRLKALEAKMAQDGIVLTEAQLQVLEKRHNEKEAHGEIDTQHPGYLGVEV
;
A
#
# COMPACT_ATOMS: atom_id res chain seq x y z
N MET A 1 18.42 -10.79 2.19
CA MET A 1 18.81 -9.42 1.79
C MET A 1 18.07 -8.44 2.70
N TYR A 2 18.75 -7.85 3.68
CA TYR A 2 18.19 -6.81 4.55
C TYR A 2 18.50 -5.45 3.92
N GLU A 3 17.49 -4.78 3.36
CA GLU A 3 17.62 -3.40 2.92
C GLU A 3 17.62 -2.50 4.16
N ILE A 4 18.80 -2.29 4.74
CA ILE A 4 18.99 -1.36 5.85
C ILE A 4 18.99 0.05 5.22
N SER A 5 17.85 0.72 5.27
CA SER A 5 17.75 2.14 4.88
C SER A 5 18.59 2.98 5.85
N ARG A 6 19.83 3.28 5.44
CA ARG A 6 20.84 4.03 6.21
C ARG A 6 20.58 5.55 6.30
N ARG A 7 19.41 6.04 5.88
CA ARG A 7 19.10 7.47 5.88
C ARG A 7 18.38 7.86 7.17
N LYS A 8 19.07 8.64 8.02
CA LYS A 8 18.41 9.34 9.13
C LYS A 8 17.27 10.20 8.55
N PRO A 9 16.04 10.08 9.07
CA PRO A 9 14.94 10.92 8.62
C PRO A 9 15.27 12.39 8.89
N ILE A 10 15.20 13.21 7.84
CA ILE A 10 15.42 14.65 7.94
C ILE A 10 14.13 15.25 8.51
N ILE A 11 14.20 15.78 9.73
CA ILE A 11 13.04 16.36 10.45
C ILE A 11 12.45 17.54 9.66
N ALA A 12 13.27 18.29 8.92
CA ALA A 12 12.82 19.38 8.05
C ALA A 12 12.00 18.91 6.84
N ASN A 13 12.10 17.63 6.44
CA ASN A 13 11.28 17.04 5.37
C ASN A 13 9.97 16.44 5.92
N ARG A 14 9.66 16.70 7.20
CA ARG A 14 8.46 16.16 7.84
C ARG A 14 7.27 17.00 7.40
N VAL A 15 6.48 16.38 6.54
CA VAL A 15 5.11 16.81 6.23
C VAL A 15 4.33 16.94 7.54
N ASP A 16 3.43 17.92 7.60
CA ASP A 16 2.56 18.15 8.76
C ASP A 16 1.97 16.81 9.27
N PRO A 17 2.06 16.52 10.59
CA PRO A 17 1.54 15.28 11.16
C PRO A 17 0.07 15.01 10.82
N ALA A 18 -0.75 16.05 10.67
CA ALA A 18 -2.16 15.92 10.28
C ALA A 18 -2.31 15.42 8.85
N ILE A 19 -1.48 15.92 7.92
CA ILE A 19 -1.45 15.46 6.52
C ILE A 19 -0.93 14.02 6.45
N GLU A 20 0.13 13.72 7.21
CA GLU A 20 0.65 12.34 7.32
C GLU A 20 -0.43 11.37 7.79
N LYS A 21 -1.15 11.73 8.85
CA LYS A 21 -2.25 10.93 9.38
C LYS A 21 -3.35 10.72 8.35
N ALA A 22 -3.82 11.79 7.69
CA ALA A 22 -4.86 11.69 6.67
C ALA A 22 -4.46 10.77 5.50
N VAL A 23 -3.19 10.82 5.07
CA VAL A 23 -2.66 9.94 4.02
C VAL A 23 -2.62 8.48 4.46
N MET A 24 -2.24 8.22 5.72
CA MET A 24 -2.22 6.85 6.26
C MET A 24 -3.63 6.30 6.44
N ASP A 25 -4.54 7.08 7.01
CA ASP A 25 -5.93 6.69 7.23
C ASP A 25 -6.60 6.31 5.90
N MET A 26 -6.44 7.15 4.87
CA MET A 26 -6.99 6.86 3.54
C MET A 26 -6.38 5.61 2.89
N ALA A 27 -5.10 5.33 3.16
CA ALA A 27 -4.43 4.14 2.64
C ALA A 27 -4.85 2.85 3.35
N ILE A 28 -5.26 2.94 4.61
CA ILE A 28 -5.80 1.82 5.36
C ILE A 28 -7.27 1.60 5.00
N GLU A 29 -8.05 2.68 4.90
CA GLU A 29 -9.47 2.64 4.58
C GLU A 29 -9.72 2.19 3.14
N TYR A 30 -8.94 2.69 2.19
CA TYR A 30 -9.02 2.35 0.77
C TYR A 30 -7.69 1.77 0.26
N PRO A 31 -7.35 0.52 0.65
CA PRO A 31 -6.06 -0.11 0.37
C PRO A 31 -5.76 -0.26 -1.12
N ALA A 32 -6.81 -0.36 -1.95
CA ALA A 32 -6.72 -0.45 -3.40
C ALA A 32 -6.36 0.88 -4.09
N TYR A 33 -6.42 2.03 -3.39
CA TYR A 33 -6.16 3.32 -4.02
C TYR A 33 -4.66 3.49 -4.33
N GLY A 34 -4.39 3.97 -5.54
CA GLY A 34 -3.06 4.40 -5.95
C GLY A 34 -2.71 5.79 -5.39
N GLN A 35 -1.41 6.13 -5.43
CA GLN A 35 -0.89 7.42 -4.92
C GLN A 35 -1.57 8.65 -5.54
N LEU A 36 -1.92 8.58 -6.83
CA LEU A 36 -2.63 9.66 -7.53
C LEU A 36 -4.08 9.81 -7.04
N ARG A 37 -4.77 8.69 -6.83
CA ARG A 37 -6.15 8.70 -6.36
C ARG A 37 -6.25 9.26 -4.93
N VAL A 38 -5.37 8.81 -4.03
CA VAL A 38 -5.29 9.34 -2.66
C VAL A 38 -4.99 10.85 -2.66
N SER A 39 -4.05 11.32 -3.47
CA SER A 39 -3.76 12.75 -3.62
C SER A 39 -4.99 13.55 -4.08
N ASN A 40 -5.76 13.05 -5.05
CA ASN A 40 -6.97 13.71 -5.53
C ASN A 40 -8.10 13.72 -4.50
N GLU A 41 -8.32 12.63 -3.77
CA GLU A 41 -9.35 12.59 -2.71
C GLU A 41 -9.00 13.53 -1.57
N LEU A 42 -7.73 13.54 -1.11
CA LEU A 42 -7.28 14.48 -0.09
C LEU A 42 -7.40 15.95 -0.55
N LYS A 43 -7.14 16.22 -1.84
CA LYS A 43 -7.33 17.55 -2.42
C LYS A 43 -8.80 18.00 -2.36
N LYS A 44 -9.77 17.09 -2.55
CA LYS A 44 -11.20 17.40 -2.39
C LYS A 44 -11.55 17.71 -0.94
N SER A 45 -10.89 17.07 0.02
CA SER A 45 -11.02 17.34 1.46
C SER A 45 -10.23 18.59 1.92
N GLY A 46 -9.65 19.37 1.00
CA GLY A 46 -8.89 20.58 1.31
C GLY A 46 -7.42 20.36 1.66
N ILE A 47 -6.92 19.12 1.60
CA ILE A 47 -5.53 18.77 1.89
C ILE A 47 -4.74 18.69 0.58
N LEU A 48 -3.91 19.69 0.32
CA LEU A 48 -3.05 19.70 -0.87
C LEU A 48 -1.78 18.85 -0.65
N VAL A 49 -1.78 17.62 -1.16
CA VAL A 49 -0.62 16.74 -1.11
C VAL A 49 -0.33 16.15 -2.48
N SER A 50 0.93 16.08 -2.88
CA SER A 50 1.32 15.51 -4.17
C SER A 50 1.40 13.97 -4.12
N PRO A 51 1.22 13.26 -5.24
CA PRO A 51 1.36 11.80 -5.27
C PRO A 51 2.76 11.30 -4.86
N GLY A 52 3.81 12.09 -5.12
CA GLY A 52 5.17 11.79 -4.68
C GLY A 52 5.33 11.86 -3.16
N VAL A 53 4.67 12.84 -2.53
CA VAL A 53 4.61 12.93 -1.07
C VAL A 53 3.84 11.73 -0.51
N VAL A 54 2.65 11.40 -1.05
CA VAL A 54 1.89 10.21 -0.65
C VAL A 54 2.76 8.94 -0.67
N ARG A 55 3.52 8.72 -1.75
CA ARG A 55 4.45 7.59 -1.86
C ARG A 55 5.54 7.62 -0.78
N SER A 56 6.13 8.78 -0.51
CA SER A 56 7.14 8.92 0.55
C SER A 56 6.57 8.57 1.93
N ILE A 57 5.34 9.00 2.21
CA ILE A 57 4.62 8.69 3.45
C ILE A 57 4.35 7.19 3.57
N TRP A 58 3.98 6.53 2.48
CA TRP A 58 3.78 5.09 2.49
C TRP A 58 5.07 4.30 2.71
N LEU A 59 6.19 4.72 2.11
CA LEU A 59 7.46 4.04 2.29
C LEU A 59 7.97 4.10 3.73
N ARG A 60 7.78 5.24 4.42
CA ARG A 60 8.22 5.39 5.82
C ARG A 60 7.32 4.69 6.83
N ASN A 61 6.06 4.43 6.47
CA ASN A 61 5.06 3.78 7.33
C ASN A 61 4.77 2.32 6.93
N ASP A 62 5.60 1.72 6.07
CA ASP A 62 5.40 0.35 5.58
C ASP A 62 4.05 0.11 4.88
N LEU A 63 3.49 1.11 4.20
CA LEU A 63 2.23 1.03 3.44
C LEU A 63 2.45 1.05 1.92
N ASN A 64 3.64 0.66 1.47
CA ASN A 64 4.09 0.86 0.10
C ASN A 64 3.43 -0.08 -0.93
N ASN A 65 2.78 -1.14 -0.49
CA ASN A 65 2.03 -2.06 -1.35
C ASN A 65 0.67 -2.42 -0.73
N ILE A 66 -0.23 -2.96 -1.55
CA ILE A 66 -1.58 -3.34 -1.14
C ILE A 66 -1.52 -4.45 -0.06
N SER A 67 -0.48 -5.31 -0.03
CA SER A 67 -0.31 -6.38 0.98
C SER A 67 -0.21 -5.84 2.37
N LYS A 68 0.66 -4.85 2.53
CA LYS A 68 0.90 -4.23 3.81
C LYS A 68 -0.26 -3.33 4.23
N ARG A 69 -0.93 -2.67 3.28
CA ARG A 69 -2.16 -1.90 3.57
C ARG A 69 -3.31 -2.78 4.04
N LEU A 70 -3.53 -3.94 3.40
CA LEU A 70 -4.54 -4.89 3.88
C LEU A 70 -4.19 -5.47 5.25
N LYS A 71 -2.91 -5.80 5.48
CA LYS A 71 -2.46 -6.22 6.82
C LYS A 71 -2.69 -5.15 7.88
N ALA A 72 -2.45 -3.88 7.55
CA ALA A 72 -2.71 -2.75 8.44
C ALA A 72 -4.22 -2.58 8.70
N LEU A 73 -5.05 -2.80 7.69
CA LEU A 73 -6.51 -2.81 7.82
C LEU A 73 -7.00 -3.94 8.74
N GLU A 74 -6.51 -5.17 8.55
CA GLU A 74 -6.81 -6.32 9.42
C GLU A 74 -6.38 -6.06 10.87
N ALA A 75 -5.18 -5.49 11.08
CA ALA A 75 -4.69 -5.14 12.41
C ALA A 75 -5.56 -4.08 13.09
N LYS A 76 -5.99 -3.05 12.33
CA LYS A 76 -6.92 -2.02 12.83
C LYS A 76 -8.28 -2.64 13.18
N MET A 77 -8.79 -3.55 12.35
CA MET A 77 -10.02 -4.29 12.61
C MET A 77 -9.94 -5.10 13.93
N ALA A 78 -8.83 -5.80 14.14
CA ALA A 78 -8.62 -6.61 15.34
C ALA A 78 -8.48 -5.77 16.63
N GLN A 79 -7.95 -4.54 16.53
CA GLN A 79 -7.78 -3.63 17.67
C GLN A 79 -9.05 -2.86 18.00
N ASP A 80 -9.70 -2.27 17.00
CA ASP A 80 -10.87 -1.40 17.20
C ASP A 80 -12.20 -2.16 17.20
N GLY A 81 -12.22 -3.43 16.78
CA GLY A 81 -13.44 -4.24 16.68
C GLY A 81 -14.43 -3.76 15.60
N ILE A 82 -13.94 -2.99 14.62
CA ILE A 82 -14.78 -2.34 13.59
C ILE A 82 -15.26 -3.38 12.57
N VAL A 83 -16.53 -3.27 12.15
CA VAL A 83 -17.07 -4.04 11.03
C VAL A 83 -16.53 -3.46 9.71
N LEU A 84 -15.87 -4.29 8.90
CA LEU A 84 -15.37 -3.88 7.58
C LEU A 84 -16.51 -3.40 6.69
N THR A 85 -16.24 -2.36 5.90
CA THR A 85 -17.17 -1.95 4.84
C THR A 85 -17.16 -2.98 3.71
N GLU A 86 -18.27 -3.08 2.96
CA GLU A 86 -18.40 -4.01 1.83
C GLU A 86 -17.26 -3.84 0.80
N ALA A 87 -16.86 -2.60 0.53
CA ALA A 87 -15.73 -2.29 -0.35
C ALA A 87 -14.39 -2.86 0.17
N GLN A 88 -14.19 -2.94 1.48
CA GLN A 88 -12.99 -3.53 2.08
C GLN A 88 -13.00 -5.05 2.01
N LEU A 89 -14.17 -5.68 2.26
CA LEU A 89 -14.38 -7.12 2.11
C LEU A 89 -14.11 -7.58 0.68
N GLN A 90 -14.65 -6.89 -0.32
CA GLN A 90 -14.42 -7.21 -1.74
C GLN A 90 -12.93 -7.17 -2.11
N VAL A 91 -12.15 -6.25 -1.54
CA VAL A 91 -10.70 -6.17 -1.80
C VAL A 91 -9.95 -7.33 -1.14
N LEU A 92 -10.37 -7.77 0.05
CA LEU A 92 -9.79 -8.93 0.72
C LEU A 92 -10.10 -10.23 -0.06
N GLU A 93 -11.35 -10.42 -0.45
CA GLU A 93 -11.81 -11.57 -1.23
C GLU A 93 -11.10 -11.64 -2.60
N LYS A 94 -11.02 -10.51 -3.31
CA LYS A 94 -10.32 -10.45 -4.60
C LYS A 94 -8.86 -10.86 -4.47
N ARG A 95 -8.16 -10.38 -3.44
CA ARG A 95 -6.78 -10.80 -3.21
C ARG A 95 -6.68 -12.29 -2.84
N HIS A 96 -7.61 -12.82 -2.06
CA HIS A 96 -7.63 -14.24 -1.74
C HIS A 96 -7.72 -15.07 -3.03
N ASN A 97 -8.69 -14.75 -3.89
CA ASN A 97 -8.85 -15.39 -5.19
C ASN A 97 -7.62 -15.21 -6.11
N GLU A 98 -7.00 -14.04 -6.13
CA GLU A 98 -5.77 -13.81 -6.91
C GLU A 98 -4.58 -14.65 -6.41
N LYS A 99 -4.48 -14.87 -5.09
CA LYS A 99 -3.44 -15.75 -4.51
C LYS A 99 -3.71 -17.22 -4.81
N GLU A 100 -4.97 -17.66 -4.75
CA GLU A 100 -5.38 -19.03 -5.08
C GLU A 100 -5.16 -19.31 -6.57
N ALA A 101 -5.53 -18.38 -7.46
CA ALA A 101 -5.31 -18.50 -8.90
C ALA A 101 -3.81 -18.54 -9.30
N HIS A 102 -2.93 -17.89 -8.51
CA HIS A 102 -1.48 -17.96 -8.71
C HIS A 102 -0.81 -19.18 -8.05
N GLY A 103 -1.54 -19.96 -7.25
CA GLY A 103 -1.04 -21.14 -6.53
C GLY A 103 -1.04 -22.43 -7.34
N GLU A 104 -1.61 -22.43 -8.56
CA GLU A 104 -1.78 -23.62 -9.38
C GLU A 104 -1.22 -23.42 -10.80
N ILE A 105 0.05 -23.04 -10.90
CA ILE A 105 0.87 -23.38 -12.06
C ILE A 105 2.28 -23.73 -11.59
N ASP A 106 2.51 -25.01 -11.29
CA ASP A 106 3.84 -25.59 -11.41
C ASP A 106 4.19 -25.66 -12.91
N THR A 107 4.43 -24.50 -13.52
CA THR A 107 5.06 -24.47 -14.83
C THR A 107 6.56 -24.49 -14.61
N GLN A 108 7.11 -25.70 -14.46
CA GLN A 108 8.45 -26.01 -14.95
C GLN A 108 8.58 -25.36 -16.33
N HIS A 109 9.45 -24.35 -16.46
CA HIS A 109 9.86 -23.89 -17.77
C HIS A 109 11.31 -24.33 -18.02
N PRO A 110 11.52 -25.46 -18.73
CA PRO A 110 12.76 -25.72 -19.44
C PRO A 110 12.72 -24.99 -20.80
N GLY A 111 13.80 -24.30 -21.17
CA GLY A 111 14.00 -23.72 -22.52
C GLY A 111 14.39 -22.23 -22.47
N TYR A 112 15.67 -21.85 -22.64
CA TYR A 112 16.51 -21.83 -23.85
C TYR A 112 16.16 -20.69 -24.82
N LEU A 113 16.85 -19.56 -24.66
CA LEU A 113 17.21 -18.56 -25.67
C LEU A 113 18.55 -17.98 -25.15
N GLY A 114 19.72 -18.20 -25.73
CA GLY A 114 20.02 -18.30 -27.15
C GLY A 114 20.28 -16.91 -27.75
N VAL A 115 21.20 -16.12 -27.17
CA VAL A 115 21.92 -15.06 -27.91
C VAL A 115 23.20 -14.68 -27.14
N GLU A 116 24.35 -15.09 -27.65
CA GLU A 116 25.58 -14.29 -27.58
C GLU A 116 26.50 -14.69 -28.75
N VAL A 117 26.70 -13.69 -29.61
CA VAL A 117 27.65 -13.45 -30.73
C VAL A 117 28.31 -14.60 -31.49
#